data_AF-A0A5B0NNB2-F1
#
_entry.id   AF-A0A5B0NNB2-F1
#
_cell.length_a   1.000
_cell.length_b   1.000
_cell.length_c   1.000
_cell.angle_alpha   90.00
_cell.angle_beta   90.00
_cell.angle_gamma   90.00
#
_symmetry.space_group_name_H-M   'P 1'
#
loop_
_entity.id
_entity.type
_entity.pdbx_description
1 polymer ?
#
loop_
_entity_poly.entity_id
_entity_poly.type
_entity_poly.pdbx_seq_one_letter_code
_entity_poly.pdbx_strand_id
1 'polypeptide(L)'
;MLASIYADLPPNNEKMSKAQIKTQVTTNALMRIRMVYARLVMVYYYVHMPNKPLQWVEINERLRFLQTSSKEFQQAHAHLVFLKDDKMFSHKKRFKLILEESRDALVVPTLHDVQASMASSPQSTR
;
A
#
# COMPACT_ATOMS: atom_id res chain seq x y z
N MET A 1 -3.61 -11.28 1.54
CA MET A 1 -3.68 -11.10 3.02
C MET A 1 -4.82 -10.17 3.43
N LEU A 2 -4.86 -8.88 3.05
CA LEU A 2 -5.94 -7.99 3.52
C LEU A 2 -7.37 -8.39 3.10
N ALA A 3 -7.54 -9.06 1.95
CA ALA A 3 -8.85 -9.54 1.54
C ALA A 3 -9.40 -10.68 2.43
N SER A 4 -8.55 -11.39 3.19
CA SER A 4 -9.03 -12.44 4.10
C SER A 4 -9.73 -11.87 5.33
N ILE A 5 -9.46 -10.60 5.70
CA ILE A 5 -10.16 -9.91 6.80
C ILE A 5 -11.68 -9.98 6.61
N TYR A 6 -12.18 -9.84 5.38
CA TYR A 6 -13.62 -9.87 5.11
C TYR A 6 -14.24 -11.27 5.27
N ALA A 7 -13.43 -12.33 5.17
CA ALA A 7 -13.87 -13.71 5.39
C ALA A 7 -13.77 -14.10 6.88
N ASP A 8 -12.69 -13.67 7.55
CA ASP A 8 -12.33 -14.12 8.89
C ASP A 8 -12.85 -13.19 10.00
N LEU A 9 -13.08 -11.91 9.68
CA LEU A 9 -13.49 -10.85 10.62
C LEU A 9 -14.68 -10.02 10.06
N PRO A 10 -15.84 -10.63 9.81
CA PRO A 10 -17.01 -9.91 9.33
C PRO A 10 -17.59 -8.99 10.43
N PRO A 11 -18.09 -7.78 10.08
CA PRO A 11 -18.51 -6.74 11.03
C PRO A 11 -19.60 -7.16 12.02
N ASN A 12 -20.44 -8.13 11.67
CA ASN A 12 -21.56 -8.59 12.51
C ASN A 12 -21.39 -10.04 12.98
N ASN A 13 -20.17 -10.60 12.94
CA ASN A 13 -19.89 -12.03 13.19
C ASN A 13 -20.62 -13.03 12.28
N GLU A 14 -21.38 -12.56 11.29
CA GLU A 14 -22.03 -13.40 10.28
C GLU A 14 -21.08 -13.72 9.13
N LYS A 15 -20.99 -14.99 8.75
CA LYS A 15 -20.20 -15.42 7.60
C LYS A 15 -20.73 -14.76 6.32
N MET A 16 -19.86 -14.03 5.62
CA MET A 16 -20.18 -13.44 4.33
C MET A 16 -20.00 -14.46 3.19
N SER A 17 -20.91 -14.43 2.21
CA SER A 17 -20.74 -15.14 0.95
C SER A 17 -19.59 -14.56 0.11
N LYS A 18 -19.10 -15.33 -0.88
CA LYS A 18 -18.05 -14.86 -1.81
C LYS A 18 -18.45 -13.58 -2.55
N ALA A 19 -19.73 -13.44 -2.93
CA ALA A 19 -20.24 -12.25 -3.59
C ALA A 19 -20.22 -11.02 -2.67
N GLN A 20 -20.67 -11.19 -1.42
CA GLN A 20 -20.61 -10.12 -0.41
C GLN A 20 -19.17 -9.70 -0.10
N ILE A 21 -18.25 -10.66 0.03
CA ILE A 21 -16.82 -10.37 0.20
C ILE A 21 -16.28 -9.55 -0.98
N LYS A 22 -16.60 -9.94 -2.23
CA LYS A 22 -16.17 -9.18 -3.42
C LYS A 22 -16.69 -7.74 -3.39
N THR A 23 -17.95 -7.54 -3.01
CA THR A 23 -18.52 -6.20 -2.84
C THR A 23 -17.77 -5.42 -1.77
N GLN A 24 -17.57 -6.01 -0.58
CA GLN A 24 -16.87 -5.35 0.52
C GLN A 24 -15.42 -4.98 0.19
N VAL A 25 -14.69 -5.86 -0.48
CA VAL A 25 -13.32 -5.62 -0.96
C VAL A 25 -13.26 -4.44 -1.92
N THR A 26 -14.29 -4.27 -2.75
CA THR A 26 -14.40 -3.19 -3.73
C THR A 26 -14.79 -1.88 -3.07
N THR A 27 -15.84 -1.88 -2.24
CA THR A 27 -16.33 -0.70 -1.53
C THR A 27 -15.29 -0.13 -0.56
N ASN A 28 -14.46 -0.99 0.06
CA ASN A 28 -13.42 -0.58 1.00
C ASN A 28 -12.03 -0.38 0.37
N ALA A 29 -11.95 -0.15 -0.95
CA ALA A 29 -10.67 0.01 -1.65
C ALA A 29 -9.74 1.06 -1.00
N LEU A 30 -10.29 2.21 -0.59
CA LEU A 30 -9.52 3.29 0.05
C LEU A 30 -8.89 2.85 1.39
N MET A 31 -9.67 2.14 2.22
CA MET A 31 -9.15 1.62 3.49
C MET A 31 -8.03 0.61 3.25
N ARG A 32 -8.19 -0.28 2.25
CA ARG A 32 -7.15 -1.24 1.88
C ARG A 32 -5.88 -0.55 1.42
N ILE A 33 -5.97 0.48 0.58
CA ILE A 33 -4.81 1.27 0.14
C ILE A 33 -4.07 1.87 1.34
N ARG A 34 -4.81 2.47 2.29
CA ARG A 34 -4.23 3.05 3.51
C ARG A 34 -3.52 2.01 4.37
N MET A 35 -4.13 0.84 4.57
CA MET A 35 -3.51 -0.25 5.36
C MET A 35 -2.24 -0.77 4.72
N VAL A 36 -2.25 -0.99 3.39
CA VAL A 36 -1.06 -1.42 2.66
C VAL A 36 0.05 -0.38 2.76
N TYR A 37 -0.28 0.88 2.50
CA TYR A 37 0.68 1.98 2.59
C TYR A 37 1.28 2.09 4.00
N ALA A 38 0.44 2.06 5.03
CA ALA A 38 0.88 2.11 6.44
C ALA A 38 1.81 0.95 6.79
N ARG A 39 1.54 -0.26 6.29
CA ARG A 39 2.41 -1.42 6.46
C ARG A 39 3.79 -1.21 5.83
N LEU A 40 3.84 -0.73 4.58
CA LEU A 40 5.10 -0.45 3.89
C LEU A 40 5.92 0.63 4.62
N VAL A 41 5.26 1.71 5.02
CA VAL A 41 5.85 2.80 5.81
C VAL A 41 6.42 2.26 7.11
N MET A 42 5.64 1.51 7.89
CA MET A 42 6.10 0.95 9.16
C MET A 42 7.37 0.14 8.99
N VAL A 43 7.43 -0.74 7.99
CA VAL A 43 8.61 -1.59 7.73
C VAL A 43 9.81 -0.75 7.29
N TYR A 44 9.62 0.21 6.39
CA TYR A 44 10.70 1.10 5.93
C TYR A 44 11.31 1.87 7.11
N TYR A 45 10.49 2.57 7.91
CA TYR A 45 11.03 3.37 9.01
C TYR A 45 11.67 2.51 10.10
N TYR A 46 11.07 1.36 10.42
CA TYR A 46 11.65 0.42 11.40
C TYR A 46 13.07 -0.02 10.99
N VAL A 47 13.32 -0.18 9.70
CA VAL A 47 14.60 -0.67 9.18
C VAL A 47 15.61 0.45 8.89
N HIS A 48 15.15 1.60 8.37
CA HIS A 48 16.03 2.64 7.81
C HIS A 48 16.13 3.91 8.65
N MET A 49 15.15 4.20 9.51
CA MET A 49 15.01 5.52 10.15
C MET A 49 14.71 5.37 11.65
N PRO A 50 15.74 5.20 12.50
CA PRO A 50 15.53 5.03 13.94
C PRO A 50 15.04 6.31 14.64
N ASN A 51 15.09 7.49 13.98
CA ASN A 51 14.66 8.77 14.54
C ASN A 51 13.14 8.97 14.40
N LYS A 52 12.42 8.74 15.51
CA LYS A 52 10.94 8.70 15.58
C LYS A 52 10.25 10.06 15.34
N PRO A 53 10.74 11.22 15.83
CA PRO A 53 10.14 12.53 15.53
C PRO A 53 9.96 12.83 14.03
N LEU A 54 10.94 12.48 13.19
CA LEU A 54 10.88 12.76 11.75
C LEU A 54 9.88 11.86 11.01
N GLN A 55 9.68 10.64 11.50
CA GLN A 55 8.73 9.68 10.94
C GLN A 55 7.30 10.24 10.86
N TRP A 56 6.80 10.86 11.93
CA TRP A 56 5.43 11.38 11.95
C TRP A 56 5.24 12.54 10.98
N VAL A 57 6.24 13.42 10.88
CA VAL A 57 6.21 14.57 9.98
C VAL A 57 6.16 14.09 8.53
N GLU A 58 7.07 13.22 8.12
CA GLU A 58 7.16 12.71 6.75
C GLU A 58 5.91 11.92 6.32
N ILE A 59 5.35 11.09 7.22
CA ILE A 59 4.10 10.37 6.95
C ILE A 59 2.94 11.36 6.73
N ASN A 60 2.81 12.36 7.61
CA ASN A 60 1.72 13.32 7.55
C ASN A 60 1.80 14.22 6.32
N GLU A 61 2.98 14.72 5.98
CA GLU A 61 3.20 15.54 4.78
C GLU A 61 2.82 14.78 3.52
N ARG A 62 3.26 13.52 3.43
CA ARG A 62 2.96 12.70 2.27
C ARG A 62 1.48 12.33 2.15
N LEU A 63 0.81 12.01 3.27
CA LEU A 63 -0.63 11.76 3.27
C LEU A 63 -1.42 13.02 2.87
N ARG A 64 -1.00 14.20 3.35
CA ARG A 64 -1.59 15.49 2.95
C ARG A 64 -1.46 15.71 1.44
N PHE A 65 -0.28 15.50 0.88
CA PHE A 65 -0.05 15.64 -0.56
C PHE A 65 -0.95 14.69 -1.37
N LEU A 66 -1.00 13.40 -0.98
CA LEU A 66 -1.83 12.40 -1.66
C LEU A 66 -3.32 12.76 -1.61
N GLN A 67 -3.78 13.32 -0.49
CA GLN A 67 -5.18 13.74 -0.32
C GLN A 67 -5.56 14.90 -1.27
N THR A 68 -4.64 15.82 -1.54
CA THR A 68 -4.87 16.97 -2.44
C THR A 68 -4.50 16.68 -3.89
N SER A 69 -3.94 15.50 -4.19
CA SER A 69 -3.53 15.10 -5.54
C SER A 69 -4.71 14.68 -6.41
N SER A 70 -4.52 14.67 -7.73
CA SER A 70 -5.55 14.22 -8.67
C SER A 70 -5.95 12.75 -8.46
N LYS A 71 -7.11 12.35 -8.96
CA LYS A 71 -7.59 10.96 -8.85
C LYS A 71 -6.64 9.99 -9.55
N GLU A 72 -6.11 10.37 -10.70
CA GLU A 72 -5.16 9.59 -11.50
C GLU A 72 -3.86 9.36 -10.71
N PHE A 73 -3.37 10.42 -10.04
CA PHE A 73 -2.20 10.32 -9.17
C PHE A 73 -2.45 9.40 -7.99
N GLN A 74 -3.61 9.53 -7.32
CA GLN A 74 -3.99 8.64 -6.22
C GLN A 74 -4.11 7.18 -6.67
N GLN A 75 -4.63 6.92 -7.88
CA GLN A 75 -4.73 5.59 -8.46
C GLN A 75 -3.35 5.01 -8.82
N ALA A 76 -2.48 5.79 -9.45
CA ALA A 76 -1.11 5.38 -9.74
C ALA A 76 -0.33 5.05 -8.45
N HIS A 77 -0.45 5.90 -7.42
CA HIS A 77 0.10 5.64 -6.10
C HIS A 77 -0.45 4.34 -5.49
N ALA A 78 -1.77 4.15 -5.51
CA ALA A 78 -2.40 2.93 -5.01
C ALA A 78 -1.87 1.68 -5.72
N HIS A 79 -1.71 1.73 -7.04
CA HIS A 79 -1.19 0.63 -7.85
C HIS A 79 0.23 0.26 -7.44
N LEU A 80 1.14 1.24 -7.36
CA LEU A 80 2.53 1.02 -6.95
C LEU A 80 2.62 0.47 -5.52
N VAL A 81 1.81 1.00 -4.61
CA VAL A 81 1.73 0.54 -3.22
C VAL A 81 1.30 -0.93 -3.14
N PHE A 82 0.26 -1.34 -3.89
CA PHE A 82 -0.15 -2.75 -3.94
C PHE A 82 0.90 -3.66 -4.57
N LEU A 83 1.53 -3.25 -5.68
CA LEU A 83 2.59 -4.05 -6.33
C LEU A 83 3.77 -4.29 -5.37
N LYS A 84 4.19 -3.23 -4.67
CA LYS A 84 5.31 -3.29 -3.74
C LYS A 84 4.99 -4.17 -2.54
N ASP A 85 3.79 -4.02 -2.00
CA ASP A 85 3.30 -4.82 -0.89
C ASP A 85 3.17 -6.30 -1.24
N ASP A 86 2.64 -6.63 -2.42
CA ASP A 86 2.56 -8.01 -2.89
C ASP A 86 3.97 -8.62 -3.01
N LYS A 87 4.91 -7.90 -3.63
CA LYS A 87 6.31 -8.34 -3.78
C LYS A 87 6.98 -8.65 -2.43
N MET A 88 6.66 -7.87 -1.39
CA MET A 88 7.25 -8.01 -0.06
C MET A 88 6.55 -9.05 0.83
N PHE A 89 5.22 -9.03 0.89
CA PHE A 89 4.46 -9.73 1.93
C PHE A 89 3.65 -10.92 1.41
N SER A 90 3.55 -11.12 0.10
CA SER A 90 2.91 -12.31 -0.44
C SER A 90 3.78 -13.55 -0.25
N HIS A 91 3.14 -14.71 -0.35
CA HIS A 91 3.80 -16.03 -0.27
C HIS A 91 4.51 -16.35 1.05
N LYS A 92 4.11 -15.74 2.18
CA LYS A 92 4.67 -16.02 3.52
C LYS A 92 6.18 -15.76 3.61
N LYS A 93 6.73 -14.84 2.79
CA LYS A 93 8.12 -14.41 2.91
C LYS A 93 8.40 -13.90 4.32
N ARG A 94 9.51 -14.36 4.90
CA ARG A 94 9.95 -13.90 6.23
C ARG A 94 10.78 -12.64 6.07
N PHE A 95 10.57 -11.65 6.93
CA PHE A 95 11.33 -10.40 6.93
C PHE A 95 12.85 -10.60 6.94
N LYS A 96 13.32 -11.60 7.70
CA LYS A 96 14.74 -11.95 7.76
C LYS A 96 15.32 -12.24 6.37
N LEU A 97 14.62 -13.01 5.54
CA LEU A 97 15.06 -13.33 4.17
C LEU A 97 15.07 -12.08 3.28
N ILE A 98 14.07 -11.21 3.41
CA ILE A 98 14.03 -9.96 2.63
C ILE A 98 15.21 -9.06 2.99
N LEU A 99 15.55 -8.98 4.29
CA LEU A 99 16.69 -8.19 4.77
C LEU A 99 18.04 -8.76 4.32
N GLU A 100 18.18 -10.10 4.32
CA GLU A 100 19.37 -10.82 3.87
C GLU A 100 19.59 -10.69 2.36
N GLU A 101 18.52 -10.73 1.57
CA GLU A 101 18.57 -10.60 0.10
C GLU A 101 18.76 -9.15 -0.33
N SER A 102 18.01 -8.21 0.27
CA SER A 102 18.06 -6.80 -0.10
C SER A 102 17.37 -5.90 0.93
N ARG A 103 18.15 -5.35 1.86
CA ARG A 103 17.68 -4.28 2.75
C ARG A 103 17.12 -3.10 1.97
N ASP A 104 17.77 -2.72 0.87
CA ASP A 104 17.35 -1.62 0.00
C ASP A 104 16.09 -1.93 -0.82
N ALA A 105 15.64 -3.19 -0.87
CA ALA A 105 14.35 -3.52 -1.45
C ALA A 105 13.19 -3.01 -0.58
N LEU A 106 13.40 -2.73 0.72
CA LEU A 106 12.38 -2.30 1.68
C LEU A 106 11.99 -0.83 1.55
N VAL A 107 11.79 -0.34 0.33
CA VAL A 107 11.41 1.05 0.06
C VAL A 107 9.90 1.23 -0.09
N VAL A 108 9.41 2.42 0.27
CA VAL A 108 8.08 2.90 -0.05
C VAL A 108 8.16 3.61 -1.41
N PRO A 109 7.25 3.38 -2.37
CA PRO A 109 7.24 4.12 -3.64
C PRO A 109 7.34 5.62 -3.37
N THR A 110 8.11 6.42 -4.09
CA THR A 110 8.23 7.87 -3.87
C THR A 110 7.20 8.65 -4.69
N LEU A 111 7.05 9.96 -4.47
CA LEU A 111 6.23 10.80 -5.35
C LEU A 111 6.78 10.82 -6.79
N HIS A 112 8.10 10.77 -6.94
CA HIS A 112 8.77 10.65 -8.23
C HIS A 112 8.42 9.33 -8.92
N ASP A 113 8.36 8.21 -8.19
CA ASP A 113 7.96 6.92 -8.76
C ASP A 113 6.53 6.95 -9.29
N VAL A 114 5.62 7.64 -8.59
CA VAL A 114 4.23 7.83 -9.06
C VAL A 114 4.21 8.64 -10.35
N GLN A 115 4.95 9.75 -10.42
CA GLN A 115 5.05 10.58 -11.62
C GLN A 115 5.63 9.80 -12.80
N ALA A 116 6.71 9.05 -12.58
CA ALA A 116 7.33 8.21 -13.60
C ALA A 116 6.38 7.11 -14.09
N SER A 117 5.61 6.49 -13.19
CA SER A 117 4.59 5.50 -13.55
C SER A 117 3.45 6.10 -14.38
N MET A 118 3.05 7.34 -14.10
CA MET A 118 2.04 8.04 -14.89
C MET A 118 2.57 8.43 -16.28
N ALA A 119 3.82 8.90 -16.37
CA ALA A 119 4.45 9.31 -17.61
C ALA A 119 4.74 8.13 -18.57
N SER A 120 4.95 6.93 -18.02
CA SER A 120 5.22 5.70 -18.79
C SER A 120 3.96 4.93 -19.17
N SER A 121 2.79 5.33 -18.67
CA SER A 121 1.52 4.76 -19.12
C SER A 121 1.19 5.33 -20.51
N PRO A 122 1.07 4.51 -21.57
CA PRO A 122 0.73 5.02 -22.89
C PRO A 122 -0.59 5.78 -22.79
N GLN A 123 -0.57 7.06 -23.19
CA GLN A 123 -1.79 7.82 -23.43
C GLN A 123 -2.61 7.01 -24.41
N SER A 124 -3.69 6.38 -23.92
CA SER A 124 -4.73 5.86 -24.79
C SER A 124 -5.31 7.07 -25.51
N THR A 125 -4.78 7.36 -26.69
CA THR A 125 -5.36 8.29 -27.66
C THR A 125 -6.84 8.01 -27.74
N ARG A 126 -7.63 9.02 -27.36
CA ARG A 126 -9.06 9.07 -27.60
C ARG A 126 -9.39 10.45 -28.13
#